data_AF-A0A966LL18-F1
#
_entry.id   AF-A0A966LL18-F1
#
_cell.length_a   1.000
_cell.length_b   1.000
_cell.length_c   1.000
_cell.angle_alpha   90.00
_cell.angle_beta   90.00
_cell.angle_gamma   90.00
#
_symmetry.space_group_name_H-M   'P 1'
#
loop_
_entity.id
_entity.type
_entity.pdbx_description
1 polymer ?
#
loop_
_entity_poly.entity_id
_entity_poly.type
_entity_poly.pdbx_seq_one_letter_code
_entity_poly.pdbx_strand_id
1 'polypeptide(L)'
;MQLLPDEKWKMIFGINDYQEYLDNKFIQVYLKPEVHEDVKESFHIVQRLVDLAYYEYQFWDVAGIQSFLAFELALKLRYWELNGQSAAKLSNLYSYIKWFKERGAFETDNDEFLSRLREIRNLYAHPSQKSLAGPVIAWHITATTYLINDLYEDAELRVQRKAQCKDLNEKCRLLTKSGALLTDAKGNQYLVWAFSIGFLNNKRPVPVYYFYYQPIFKIPKAYKKGDSIPIYPVFEITCRSIEETKHGITGLDENGNKIFELTADLGEHQAMAATWIREFDTYLTVLPFAAIAQTQTIPKRTTIAQLDFYKQDNQE
;
A
#
# COMPACT_ATOMS: atom_id res chain seq x y z
N MET A 1 5.00 -37.80 17.29
CA MET A 1 6.04 -36.77 17.53
C MET A 1 5.31 -35.43 17.62
N GLN A 2 5.47 -34.69 18.72
CA GLN A 2 4.83 -33.38 18.89
C GLN A 2 5.77 -32.32 18.31
N LEU A 3 5.27 -31.48 17.40
CA LEU A 3 6.04 -30.36 16.85
C LEU A 3 6.10 -29.25 17.91
N LEU A 4 7.31 -28.73 18.16
CA LEU A 4 7.55 -27.60 19.06
C LEU A 4 7.83 -26.35 18.24
N PRO A 5 7.40 -25.15 18.70
CA PRO A 5 7.69 -23.90 18.01
C PRO A 5 9.19 -23.60 17.97
N ASP A 6 9.64 -22.91 16.92
CA ASP A 6 11.00 -22.38 16.87
C ASP A 6 11.19 -21.34 17.99
N GLU A 7 12.25 -21.50 18.80
CA GLU A 7 12.53 -20.65 19.96
C GLU A 7 12.67 -19.16 19.61
N LYS A 8 13.05 -18.84 18.36
CA LYS A 8 13.18 -17.46 17.87
C LYS A 8 11.88 -16.68 17.99
N TRP A 9 10.71 -17.32 17.84
CA TRP A 9 9.43 -16.64 17.94
C TRP A 9 9.22 -16.02 19.31
N LYS A 10 9.51 -16.79 20.36
CA LYS A 10 9.42 -16.31 21.73
C LYS A 10 10.55 -15.33 22.07
N MET A 11 11.78 -15.65 21.70
CA MET A 11 12.96 -14.88 22.10
C MET A 11 13.07 -13.52 21.41
N ILE A 12 12.72 -13.44 20.13
CA ILE A 12 12.92 -12.22 19.31
C ILE A 12 11.63 -11.43 19.19
N PHE A 13 10.49 -12.11 19.05
CA PHE A 13 9.21 -11.47 18.73
C PHE A 13 8.21 -11.50 19.88
N GLY A 14 8.53 -12.18 20.99
CA GLY A 14 7.62 -12.31 22.14
C GLY A 14 6.38 -13.15 21.86
N ILE A 15 6.35 -13.91 20.76
CA ILE A 15 5.20 -14.72 20.34
C ILE A 15 5.22 -16.04 21.11
N ASN A 16 4.14 -16.32 21.85
CA ASN A 16 4.10 -17.42 22.82
C ASN A 16 3.35 -18.65 22.30
N ASP A 17 2.41 -18.46 21.37
CA ASP A 17 1.60 -19.55 20.82
C ASP A 17 1.34 -19.37 19.31
N TYR A 18 0.71 -20.39 18.72
CA TYR A 18 0.44 -20.43 17.29
C TYR A 18 -0.62 -19.43 16.85
N GLN A 19 -1.62 -19.13 17.70
CA GLN A 19 -2.65 -18.16 17.35
C GLN A 19 -2.06 -16.75 17.30
N GLU A 20 -1.23 -16.40 18.29
CA GLU A 20 -0.49 -15.14 18.30
C GLU A 20 0.44 -15.02 17.09
N TYR A 21 1.04 -16.13 16.64
CA TYR A 21 1.82 -16.17 15.40
C TYR A 21 0.96 -15.83 14.18
N LEU A 22 -0.20 -16.47 14.03
CA LEU A 22 -1.12 -16.19 12.91
C LEU A 22 -1.59 -14.73 12.92
N ASP A 23 -1.99 -14.21 14.08
CA ASP A 23 -2.52 -12.85 14.21
C ASP A 23 -1.46 -11.77 13.89
N ASN A 24 -0.18 -12.05 14.14
CA ASN A 24 0.90 -11.06 13.99
C ASN A 24 1.76 -11.22 12.73
N LYS A 25 1.81 -12.41 12.13
CA LYS A 25 2.79 -12.76 11.09
C LYS A 25 2.18 -13.44 9.87
N PHE A 26 0.90 -13.84 9.90
CA PHE A 26 0.26 -14.43 8.74
C PHE A 26 0.17 -13.40 7.59
N ILE A 27 0.56 -13.82 6.40
CA ILE A 27 0.37 -13.04 5.18
C ILE A 27 -0.81 -13.61 4.45
N GLN A 28 -1.89 -12.83 4.40
CA GLN A 28 -3.00 -13.16 3.55
C GLN A 28 -2.63 -12.85 2.10
N VAL A 29 -2.29 -13.90 1.35
CA VAL A 29 -2.08 -13.81 -0.10
C VAL A 29 -3.45 -13.79 -0.78
N TYR A 30 -3.65 -12.84 -1.68
CA TYR A 30 -4.78 -12.80 -2.58
C TYR A 30 -4.28 -12.68 -4.02
N LEU A 31 -4.64 -13.65 -4.85
CA LEU A 31 -4.44 -13.60 -6.29
C LEU A 31 -5.81 -13.49 -6.96
N LYS A 32 -5.90 -12.64 -7.99
CA LYS A 32 -7.14 -12.48 -8.74
C LYS A 32 -7.59 -13.79 -9.41
N PRO A 33 -8.90 -13.99 -9.65
CA PRO A 33 -9.41 -15.20 -10.30
C PRO A 33 -8.79 -15.48 -11.67
N GLU A 34 -8.43 -14.45 -12.43
CA GLU A 34 -7.85 -14.59 -13.78
C GLU A 34 -6.36 -14.98 -13.76
N VAL A 35 -5.71 -14.96 -12.60
CA VAL A 35 -4.32 -15.41 -12.48
C VAL A 35 -4.25 -16.91 -12.81
N HIS A 36 -3.28 -17.29 -13.63
CA HIS A 36 -3.07 -18.68 -14.04
C HIS A 36 -2.95 -19.64 -12.83
N GLU A 37 -3.56 -20.83 -12.92
CA GLU A 37 -3.65 -21.80 -11.81
C GLU A 37 -2.29 -22.24 -11.28
N ASP A 38 -1.30 -22.51 -12.14
CA ASP A 38 0.07 -22.86 -11.70
C ASP A 38 0.71 -21.79 -10.78
N VAL A 39 0.37 -20.51 -10.97
CA VAL A 39 0.83 -19.41 -10.11
C VAL A 39 0.09 -19.46 -8.77
N LYS A 40 -1.23 -19.71 -8.79
CA LYS A 40 -2.04 -19.86 -7.57
C LYS A 40 -1.55 -21.02 -6.71
N GLU A 41 -1.31 -22.19 -7.32
CA GLU A 41 -0.77 -23.35 -6.61
C GLU A 41 0.61 -23.05 -6.02
N SER A 42 1.46 -22.32 -6.76
CA SER A 42 2.75 -21.89 -6.24
C SER A 42 2.62 -21.00 -4.99
N PHE A 43 1.60 -20.13 -4.91
CA PHE A 43 1.34 -19.30 -3.74
C PHE A 43 0.63 -20.05 -2.60
N HIS A 44 -0.13 -21.09 -2.89
CA HIS A 44 -0.61 -22.01 -1.84
C HIS A 44 0.55 -22.68 -1.10
N ILE A 45 1.60 -23.06 -1.84
CA ILE A 45 2.85 -23.55 -1.24
C ILE A 45 3.52 -22.46 -0.40
N VAL A 46 3.59 -21.20 -0.90
CA VAL A 46 4.11 -20.07 -0.13
C VAL A 46 3.37 -19.89 1.20
N GLN A 47 2.04 -19.93 1.20
CA GLN A 47 1.23 -19.81 2.42
C GLN A 47 1.52 -20.94 3.41
N ARG A 48 1.58 -22.18 2.93
CA ARG A 48 1.94 -23.34 3.78
C ARG A 48 3.34 -23.22 4.37
N LEU A 49 4.31 -22.71 3.60
CA LEU A 49 5.67 -22.47 4.10
C LEU A 49 5.69 -21.39 5.18
N VAL A 50 4.92 -20.32 5.00
CA VAL A 50 4.72 -19.30 6.04
C VAL A 50 4.11 -19.94 7.28
N ASP A 51 3.01 -20.69 7.16
CA ASP A 51 2.36 -21.34 8.31
C ASP A 51 3.30 -22.29 9.06
N LEU A 52 4.08 -23.08 8.33
CA LEU A 52 5.07 -23.99 8.91
C LEU A 52 6.28 -23.27 9.50
N ALA A 53 6.51 -22.00 9.15
CA ALA A 53 7.62 -21.23 9.68
C ALA A 53 7.49 -20.98 11.20
N TYR A 54 6.30 -21.17 11.77
CA TYR A 54 6.13 -21.24 13.22
C TYR A 54 6.98 -22.34 13.87
N TYR A 55 7.15 -23.47 13.19
CA TYR A 55 7.92 -24.61 13.69
C TYR A 55 9.38 -24.61 13.21
N GLU A 56 9.66 -24.02 12.05
CA GLU A 56 11.01 -23.94 11.47
C GLU A 56 11.21 -22.57 10.81
N TYR A 57 11.92 -21.68 11.50
CA TYR A 57 12.03 -20.27 11.12
C TYR A 57 12.52 -20.06 9.67
N GLN A 58 13.38 -20.95 9.18
CA GLN A 58 13.96 -20.88 7.83
C GLN A 58 12.91 -21.02 6.71
N PHE A 59 11.71 -21.54 6.99
CA PHE A 59 10.66 -21.61 5.97
C PHE A 59 10.14 -20.24 5.51
N TRP A 60 10.38 -19.17 6.27
CA TRP A 60 10.16 -17.81 5.77
C TRP A 60 11.01 -17.49 4.54
N ASP A 61 12.30 -17.79 4.60
CA ASP A 61 13.21 -17.53 3.48
C ASP A 61 12.84 -18.39 2.27
N VAL A 62 12.48 -19.66 2.49
CA VAL A 62 12.00 -20.56 1.43
C VAL A 62 10.69 -20.04 0.80
N ALA A 63 9.76 -19.55 1.62
CA ALA A 63 8.52 -18.94 1.15
C ALA A 63 8.79 -17.71 0.27
N GLY A 64 9.72 -16.85 0.69
CA GLY A 64 10.14 -15.69 -0.10
C GLY A 64 10.76 -16.07 -1.45
N ILE A 65 11.63 -17.08 -1.48
CA ILE A 65 12.21 -17.60 -2.73
C ILE A 65 11.11 -18.12 -3.65
N GLN A 66 10.20 -18.91 -3.10
CA GLN A 66 9.09 -19.49 -3.85
C GLN A 66 8.17 -18.40 -4.43
N SER A 67 7.93 -17.30 -3.71
CA SER A 67 7.12 -16.18 -4.21
C SER A 67 7.80 -15.46 -5.39
N PHE A 68 9.14 -15.32 -5.37
CA PHE A 68 9.87 -14.77 -6.53
C PHE A 68 9.82 -15.68 -7.75
N LEU A 69 9.93 -17.00 -7.55
CA LEU A 69 9.79 -17.97 -8.65
C LEU A 69 8.38 -17.94 -9.24
N ALA A 70 7.35 -17.87 -8.38
CA ALA A 70 5.96 -17.73 -8.79
C ALA A 70 5.71 -16.43 -9.56
N PHE A 71 6.32 -15.31 -9.14
CA PHE A 71 6.27 -14.05 -9.89
C PHE A 71 6.91 -14.15 -11.27
N GLU A 72 8.10 -14.76 -11.37
CA GLU A 72 8.75 -14.97 -12.66
C GLU A 72 7.90 -15.87 -13.58
N LEU A 73 7.28 -16.92 -13.03
CA LEU A 73 6.35 -17.78 -13.76
C LEU A 73 5.13 -16.99 -14.25
N ALA A 74 4.52 -16.17 -13.40
CA ALA A 74 3.37 -15.35 -13.76
C ALA A 74 3.66 -14.39 -14.92
N LEU A 75 4.83 -13.75 -14.94
CA LEU A 75 5.26 -12.90 -16.05
C LEU A 75 5.38 -13.68 -17.36
N LYS A 76 5.96 -14.89 -17.31
CA LYS A 76 6.13 -15.75 -18.49
C LYS A 76 4.78 -16.22 -19.05
N LEU A 77 3.91 -16.71 -18.18
CA LEU A 77 2.57 -17.19 -18.55
C LEU A 77 1.72 -16.04 -19.11
N ARG A 78 1.69 -14.89 -18.42
CA ARG A 78 0.96 -13.73 -18.92
C ARG A 78 1.49 -13.23 -20.26
N TYR A 79 2.80 -13.23 -20.46
CA TYR A 79 3.38 -12.88 -21.75
C TYR A 79 2.90 -13.84 -22.84
N TRP A 80 2.92 -15.14 -22.57
CA TRP A 80 2.46 -16.16 -23.51
C TRP A 80 0.98 -15.98 -23.85
N GLU A 81 0.11 -15.75 -22.87
CA GLU A 81 -1.33 -15.45 -23.08
C GLU A 81 -1.56 -14.27 -24.02
N LEU A 82 -0.78 -13.19 -23.85
CA LEU A 82 -0.93 -11.96 -24.64
C LEU A 82 -0.35 -12.05 -26.06
N ASN A 83 0.61 -12.96 -26.30
CA ASN A 83 1.36 -13.00 -27.56
C ASN A 83 1.23 -14.33 -28.32
N GLY A 84 0.61 -15.36 -27.73
CA GLY A 84 0.44 -16.70 -28.31
C GLY A 84 1.73 -17.51 -28.48
N GLN A 85 2.86 -17.03 -27.99
CA GLN A 85 4.17 -17.70 -28.13
C GLN A 85 5.07 -17.43 -26.93
N SER A 86 5.97 -18.38 -26.65
CA SER A 86 6.96 -18.18 -25.59
C SER A 86 7.94 -17.09 -26.00
N ALA A 87 8.40 -16.29 -25.04
CA ALA A 87 9.30 -15.19 -25.33
C ALA A 87 10.72 -15.68 -25.56
N ALA A 88 11.01 -16.29 -26.71
CA ALA A 88 12.38 -16.67 -27.09
C ALA A 88 13.37 -15.47 -26.99
N LYS A 89 12.85 -14.24 -27.08
CA LYS A 89 13.62 -12.99 -26.94
C LYS A 89 13.71 -12.42 -25.52
N LEU A 90 12.82 -12.80 -24.58
CA LEU A 90 12.91 -12.35 -23.18
C LEU A 90 13.57 -13.47 -22.36
N SER A 91 14.89 -13.44 -22.30
CA SER A 91 15.69 -14.52 -21.71
C SER A 91 15.80 -14.47 -20.19
N ASN A 92 15.38 -13.37 -19.55
CA ASN A 92 15.55 -13.18 -18.11
C ASN A 92 14.43 -12.34 -17.49
N LEU A 93 14.32 -12.40 -16.15
CA LEU A 93 13.32 -11.69 -15.35
C LEU A 93 13.29 -10.17 -15.63
N TYR A 94 14.45 -9.53 -15.82
CA TYR A 94 14.54 -8.09 -16.11
C TYR A 94 13.82 -7.76 -17.43
N SER A 95 14.03 -8.55 -18.47
CA SER A 95 13.39 -8.34 -19.78
C SER A 95 11.87 -8.42 -19.68
N TYR A 96 11.32 -9.35 -18.88
CA TYR A 96 9.88 -9.41 -18.64
C TYR A 96 9.36 -8.20 -17.86
N ILE A 97 9.98 -7.87 -16.73
CA ILE A 97 9.59 -6.70 -15.91
C ILE A 97 9.59 -5.43 -16.77
N LYS A 98 10.64 -5.22 -17.55
CA LYS A 98 10.75 -4.08 -18.46
C LYS A 98 9.63 -4.07 -19.50
N TRP A 99 9.37 -5.20 -20.14
CA TRP A 99 8.32 -5.31 -21.18
C TRP A 99 6.92 -4.96 -20.65
N PHE A 100 6.59 -5.45 -19.45
CA PHE A 100 5.32 -5.17 -18.78
C PHE A 100 5.24 -3.72 -18.28
N LYS A 101 6.34 -3.20 -17.71
CA LYS A 101 6.41 -1.80 -17.26
C LYS A 101 6.18 -0.82 -18.41
N GLU A 102 6.84 -1.02 -19.56
CA GLU A 102 6.71 -0.16 -20.75
C GLU A 102 5.28 -0.13 -21.31
N ARG A 103 4.46 -1.12 -20.95
CA ARG A 103 3.03 -1.22 -21.32
C ARG A 103 2.09 -0.76 -20.21
N GLY A 104 2.62 -0.15 -19.14
CA GLY A 104 1.81 0.31 -18.02
C GLY A 104 1.14 -0.83 -17.25
N ALA A 105 1.72 -2.04 -17.26
CA ALA A 105 1.13 -3.20 -16.59
C ALA A 105 1.28 -3.15 -15.07
N PHE A 106 2.18 -2.33 -14.51
CA PHE A 106 2.40 -2.21 -13.07
C PHE A 106 1.90 -0.87 -12.52
N GLU A 107 1.33 -0.88 -11.31
CA GLU A 107 0.88 0.32 -10.59
C GLU A 107 2.07 1.17 -10.12
N THR A 108 3.23 0.58 -9.91
CA THR A 108 4.46 1.30 -9.55
C THR A 108 5.28 1.71 -10.77
N ASP A 109 5.78 2.95 -10.77
CA ASP A 109 6.79 3.42 -11.74
C ASP A 109 8.20 3.46 -11.13
N ASN A 110 8.38 2.98 -9.90
CA ASN A 110 9.64 3.01 -9.17
C ASN A 110 10.61 1.94 -9.72
N ASP A 111 11.57 2.37 -10.55
CA ASP A 111 12.61 1.52 -11.12
C ASP A 111 13.53 0.88 -10.08
N GLU A 112 13.83 1.60 -9.00
CA GLU A 112 14.68 1.09 -7.93
C GLU A 112 13.99 -0.09 -7.24
N PHE A 113 12.69 0.04 -6.94
CA PHE A 113 11.90 -1.05 -6.37
C PHE A 113 11.90 -2.29 -7.26
N LEU A 114 11.65 -2.12 -8.57
CA LEU A 114 11.64 -3.23 -9.53
C LEU A 114 13.03 -3.86 -9.71
N SER A 115 14.11 -3.07 -9.75
CA SER A 115 15.49 -3.59 -9.79
C SER A 115 15.83 -4.34 -8.52
N ARG A 116 15.44 -3.81 -7.36
CA ARG A 116 15.72 -4.39 -6.06
C ARG A 116 15.04 -5.76 -5.89
N LEU A 117 13.82 -5.94 -6.39
CA LEU A 117 13.18 -7.26 -6.40
C LEU A 117 14.00 -8.30 -7.16
N ARG A 118 14.56 -7.93 -8.31
CA ARG A 118 15.45 -8.79 -9.10
C ARG A 118 16.75 -9.08 -8.36
N GLU A 119 17.36 -8.08 -7.76
CA GLU A 119 18.60 -8.23 -6.98
C GLU A 119 18.41 -9.17 -5.80
N ILE A 120 17.30 -9.04 -5.08
CA ILE A 120 16.96 -9.91 -3.95
C ILE A 120 16.70 -11.34 -4.43
N ARG A 121 15.94 -11.53 -5.52
CA ARG A 121 15.78 -12.86 -6.14
C ARG A 121 17.13 -13.47 -6.49
N ASN A 122 18.04 -12.71 -7.10
CA ASN A 122 19.36 -13.20 -7.48
C ASN A 122 20.24 -13.54 -6.27
N LEU A 123 20.17 -12.73 -5.20
CA LEU A 123 20.87 -13.00 -3.94
C LEU A 123 20.43 -14.34 -3.35
N TYR A 124 19.12 -14.61 -3.32
CA TYR A 124 18.61 -15.89 -2.80
C TYR A 124 18.87 -17.08 -3.73
N ALA A 125 18.90 -16.87 -5.05
CA ALA A 125 19.25 -17.92 -6.00
C ALA A 125 20.74 -18.30 -5.93
N HIS A 126 21.59 -17.39 -5.45
CA HIS A 126 23.04 -17.56 -5.33
C HIS A 126 23.54 -17.09 -3.96
N PRO A 127 23.18 -17.80 -2.87
CA PRO A 127 23.51 -17.36 -1.52
C PRO A 127 25.03 -17.40 -1.32
N SER A 128 25.66 -16.22 -1.26
CA SER A 128 27.08 -16.08 -0.89
C SER A 128 27.27 -16.01 0.62
N GLN A 129 26.19 -15.77 1.38
CA GLN A 129 26.18 -15.67 2.84
C GLN A 129 25.00 -16.45 3.43
N LYS A 130 25.18 -16.98 4.65
CA LYS A 130 24.14 -17.70 5.41
C LYS A 130 23.25 -16.74 6.23
N SER A 131 22.77 -15.65 5.64
CA SER A 131 21.84 -14.75 6.32
C SER A 131 20.41 -15.27 6.20
N LEU A 132 19.66 -15.19 7.30
CA LEU A 132 18.22 -15.46 7.34
C LEU A 132 17.51 -14.11 7.45
N ALA A 133 16.57 -13.82 6.54
CA ALA A 133 15.74 -12.62 6.63
C ALA A 133 14.52 -12.84 7.53
N GLY A 134 13.99 -14.07 7.55
CA GLY A 134 12.80 -14.41 8.33
C GLY A 134 11.58 -13.53 7.96
N PRO A 135 10.75 -13.08 8.91
CA PRO A 135 9.56 -12.27 8.64
C PRO A 135 9.78 -10.99 7.83
N VAL A 136 11.00 -10.45 7.75
CA VAL A 136 11.28 -9.28 6.92
C VAL A 136 11.00 -9.57 5.44
N ILE A 137 11.08 -10.84 5.03
CA ILE A 137 10.75 -11.29 3.67
C ILE A 137 9.25 -11.16 3.35
N ALA A 138 8.39 -10.99 4.36
CA ALA A 138 6.94 -10.85 4.19
C ALA A 138 6.57 -9.75 3.20
N TRP A 139 7.28 -8.62 3.25
CA TRP A 139 7.06 -7.51 2.33
C TRP A 139 7.31 -7.91 0.86
N HIS A 140 8.25 -8.84 0.60
CA HIS A 140 8.56 -9.32 -0.75
C HIS A 140 7.50 -10.30 -1.27
N ILE A 141 6.98 -11.17 -0.41
CA ILE A 141 5.84 -12.06 -0.74
C ILE A 141 4.63 -11.21 -1.13
N THR A 142 4.32 -10.20 -0.32
CA THR A 142 3.22 -9.27 -0.58
C THR A 142 3.46 -8.45 -1.85
N ALA A 143 4.68 -7.92 -2.05
CA ALA A 143 5.06 -7.16 -3.24
C ALA A 143 4.91 -7.97 -4.54
N THR A 144 5.39 -9.21 -4.54
CA THR A 144 5.26 -10.12 -5.69
C THR A 144 3.80 -10.45 -5.97
N THR A 145 2.99 -10.70 -4.94
CA THR A 145 1.54 -10.89 -5.07
C THR A 145 0.87 -9.69 -5.76
N TYR A 146 1.21 -8.46 -5.37
CA TYR A 146 0.66 -7.25 -6.02
C TYR A 146 1.07 -7.12 -7.47
N LEU A 147 2.36 -7.30 -7.77
CA LEU A 147 2.83 -7.20 -9.14
C LEU A 147 2.17 -8.25 -10.04
N ILE A 148 1.91 -9.46 -9.53
CA ILE A 148 1.15 -10.47 -10.26
C ILE A 148 -0.27 -9.99 -10.53
N ASN A 149 -0.99 -9.50 -9.51
CA ASN A 149 -2.35 -8.99 -9.71
C ASN A 149 -2.41 -7.80 -10.68
N ASP A 150 -1.38 -6.97 -10.71
CA ASP A 150 -1.25 -5.85 -11.63
C ASP A 150 -1.20 -6.35 -13.09
N LEU A 151 -0.57 -7.50 -13.37
CA LEU A 151 -0.51 -8.10 -14.72
C LEU A 151 -1.88 -8.42 -15.34
N TYR A 152 -2.88 -8.65 -14.48
CA TYR A 152 -4.25 -9.00 -14.86
C TYR A 152 -5.22 -7.84 -14.58
N GLU A 153 -4.73 -6.60 -14.51
CA GLU A 153 -5.58 -5.42 -14.46
C GLU A 153 -5.64 -4.73 -15.81
N ASP A 154 -6.72 -4.00 -16.02
CA ASP A 154 -6.85 -3.08 -17.15
C ASP A 154 -5.78 -1.97 -17.06
N ALA A 155 -4.93 -1.91 -18.08
CA ALA A 155 -3.84 -0.93 -18.17
C ALA A 155 -4.36 0.50 -18.40
N GLU A 156 -5.47 0.67 -19.10
CA GLU A 156 -6.06 1.99 -19.35
C GLU A 156 -6.63 2.58 -18.05
N LEU A 157 -7.37 1.77 -17.29
CA LEU A 157 -7.86 2.19 -15.97
C LEU A 157 -6.70 2.60 -15.05
N ARG A 158 -5.59 1.89 -15.10
CA ARG A 158 -4.40 2.23 -14.31
C ARG A 158 -3.77 3.55 -14.75
N VAL A 159 -3.60 3.76 -16.06
CA VAL A 159 -3.06 5.03 -16.59
C VAL A 159 -3.93 6.20 -16.15
N GLN A 160 -5.26 6.07 -16.26
CA GLN A 160 -6.22 7.08 -15.79
C GLN A 160 -6.07 7.33 -14.28
N ARG A 161 -6.01 6.27 -13.49
CA ARG A 161 -5.83 6.34 -12.02
C ARG A 161 -4.55 7.06 -11.64
N LYS A 162 -3.41 6.71 -12.25
CA LYS A 162 -2.12 7.36 -11.99
C LYS A 162 -2.17 8.85 -12.31
N ALA A 163 -2.75 9.22 -13.45
CA ALA A 163 -2.89 10.62 -13.84
C ALA A 163 -3.75 11.41 -12.84
N GLN A 164 -4.91 10.84 -12.45
CA GLN A 164 -5.81 11.47 -11.47
C GLN A 164 -5.17 11.56 -10.08
N CYS A 165 -4.52 10.50 -9.60
CA CYS A 165 -3.81 10.53 -8.33
C CYS A 165 -2.69 11.58 -8.32
N LYS A 166 -1.93 11.70 -9.43
CA LYS A 166 -0.87 12.70 -9.55
C LYS A 166 -1.42 14.12 -9.51
N ASP A 167 -2.48 14.39 -10.26
CA ASP A 167 -3.14 15.69 -10.31
C ASP A 167 -3.72 16.09 -8.94
N LEU A 168 -4.49 15.19 -8.31
CA LEU A 168 -5.05 15.40 -6.98
C LEU A 168 -3.96 15.59 -5.91
N ASN A 169 -2.89 14.81 -5.96
CA ASN A 169 -1.78 14.96 -5.02
C ASN A 169 -1.06 16.30 -5.17
N GLU A 170 -0.90 16.81 -6.39
CA GLU A 170 -0.33 18.14 -6.62
C GLU A 170 -1.23 19.23 -6.05
N LYS A 171 -2.55 19.13 -6.25
CA LYS A 171 -3.53 20.06 -5.66
C LYS A 171 -3.52 20.02 -4.14
N CYS A 172 -3.53 18.83 -3.55
CA CYS A 172 -3.46 18.67 -2.09
C CYS A 172 -2.15 19.27 -1.54
N ARG A 173 -1.02 19.00 -2.19
CA ARG A 173 0.29 19.56 -1.82
C ARG A 173 0.29 21.08 -1.84
N LEU A 174 -0.34 21.70 -2.85
CA LEU A 174 -0.47 23.15 -2.93
C LEU A 174 -1.34 23.72 -1.80
N LEU A 175 -2.47 23.06 -1.50
CA LEU A 175 -3.35 23.45 -0.39
C LEU A 175 -2.66 23.33 0.97
N THR A 176 -1.89 22.27 1.19
CA THR A 176 -1.25 22.02 2.50
C THR A 176 0.13 22.66 2.65
N LYS A 177 0.66 23.33 1.62
CA LYS A 177 2.01 23.93 1.64
C LYS A 177 2.23 24.87 2.84
N SER A 178 1.17 25.54 3.29
CA SER A 178 1.19 26.43 4.44
C SER A 178 0.16 25.99 5.49
N GLY A 179 -0.03 24.67 5.61
CA GLY A 179 -1.10 24.08 6.40
C GLY A 179 -2.45 24.24 5.71
N ALA A 180 -3.40 23.37 6.07
CA ALA A 180 -4.78 23.45 5.60
C ALA A 180 -5.73 23.12 6.75
N LEU A 181 -6.97 23.61 6.66
CA LEU A 181 -8.04 23.25 7.55
C LEU A 181 -8.83 22.10 6.94
N LEU A 182 -8.90 20.97 7.63
CA LEU A 182 -9.76 19.85 7.29
C LEU A 182 -10.98 19.86 8.20
N THR A 183 -12.17 19.93 7.62
CA THR A 183 -13.45 19.78 8.33
C THR A 183 -14.07 18.42 7.98
N ASP A 184 -14.37 17.60 8.98
CA ASP A 184 -15.03 16.30 8.77
C ASP A 184 -16.56 16.43 8.67
N ALA A 185 -17.23 15.32 8.34
CA ALA A 185 -18.70 15.26 8.25
C ALA A 185 -19.44 15.65 9.55
N LYS A 186 -18.78 15.60 10.71
CA LYS A 186 -19.33 15.97 12.02
C LYS A 186 -19.04 17.43 12.38
N GLY A 187 -18.36 18.18 11.50
CA GLY A 187 -17.94 19.55 11.75
C GLY A 187 -16.73 19.68 12.67
N ASN A 188 -15.99 18.60 12.95
CA ASN A 188 -14.70 18.73 13.63
C ASN A 188 -13.68 19.33 12.68
N GLN A 189 -12.87 20.24 13.21
CA GLN A 189 -11.82 20.93 12.47
C GLN A 189 -10.43 20.49 12.91
N TYR A 190 -9.57 20.23 11.92
CA TYR A 190 -8.20 19.80 12.10
C TYR A 190 -7.28 20.71 11.30
N LEU A 191 -6.22 21.19 11.92
CA LEU A 191 -5.11 21.77 11.15
C LEU A 191 -4.28 20.59 10.64
N VAL A 192 -4.18 20.43 9.31
CA VAL A 192 -3.43 19.35 8.69
C VAL A 192 -2.16 19.88 8.03
N TRP A 193 -1.06 19.17 8.25
CA TRP A 193 0.23 19.47 7.61
C TRP A 193 0.35 18.79 6.25
N ALA A 194 -0.21 17.59 6.14
CA ALA A 194 -0.20 16.83 4.90
C ALA A 194 -1.55 16.18 4.64
N PHE A 195 -1.94 16.18 3.37
CA PHE A 195 -3.12 15.55 2.83
C PHE A 195 -2.74 15.00 1.45
N SER A 196 -3.06 13.75 1.16
CA SER A 196 -2.74 13.13 -0.13
C SER A 196 -3.75 12.05 -0.47
N ILE A 197 -3.99 11.83 -1.76
CA ILE A 197 -4.63 10.62 -2.22
C ILE A 197 -3.60 9.49 -2.25
N GLY A 198 -3.85 8.43 -1.48
CA GLY A 198 -3.01 7.23 -1.50
C GLY A 198 -3.46 6.24 -2.56
N PHE A 199 -4.77 6.17 -2.83
CA PHE A 199 -5.30 5.27 -3.85
C PHE A 199 -6.64 5.74 -4.41
N LEU A 200 -6.88 5.44 -5.68
CA LEU A 200 -8.16 5.62 -6.35
C LEU A 200 -8.61 4.26 -6.92
N ASN A 201 -9.72 3.74 -6.43
CA ASN A 201 -10.36 2.57 -7.02
C ASN A 201 -11.36 3.01 -8.10
N ASN A 202 -10.93 2.99 -9.36
CA ASN A 202 -11.75 3.29 -10.53
C ASN A 202 -12.25 2.03 -11.27
N LYS A 203 -12.27 0.87 -10.60
CA LYS A 203 -12.80 -0.38 -11.17
C LYS A 203 -14.32 -0.47 -11.13
N ARG A 204 -14.97 0.45 -10.43
CA ARG A 204 -16.42 0.49 -10.22
C ARG A 204 -17.01 1.64 -11.03
N PRO A 205 -18.31 1.57 -11.38
CA PRO A 205 -19.01 2.69 -12.04
C PRO A 205 -18.86 4.00 -11.27
N VAL A 206 -18.92 3.94 -9.93
CA VAL A 206 -18.61 5.07 -9.05
C VAL A 206 -17.25 4.84 -8.40
N PRO A 207 -16.24 5.69 -8.67
CA PRO A 207 -14.92 5.54 -8.10
C PRO A 207 -14.90 5.68 -6.57
N VAL A 208 -13.83 5.18 -5.95
CA VAL A 208 -13.58 5.32 -4.50
C VAL A 208 -12.23 5.95 -4.29
N TYR A 209 -12.20 7.09 -3.62
CA TYR A 209 -10.98 7.83 -3.32
C TYR A 209 -10.56 7.57 -1.89
N TYR A 210 -9.31 7.14 -1.69
CA TYR A 210 -8.71 6.90 -0.38
C TYR A 210 -7.68 7.97 -0.12
N PHE A 211 -8.06 8.95 0.68
CA PHE A 211 -7.20 10.02 1.14
C PHE A 211 -6.58 9.68 2.49
N TYR A 212 -5.36 10.15 2.67
CA TYR A 212 -4.63 10.08 3.92
C TYR A 212 -4.31 11.49 4.37
N TYR A 213 -4.38 11.72 5.66
CA TYR A 213 -4.02 13.00 6.24
C TYR A 213 -3.31 12.83 7.58
N GLN A 214 -2.39 13.74 7.85
CA GLN A 214 -1.73 13.83 9.15
C GLN A 214 -2.10 15.17 9.79
N PRO A 215 -2.96 15.16 10.81
CA PRO A 215 -3.27 16.37 11.54
C PRO A 215 -2.06 16.76 12.39
N ILE A 216 -1.83 18.06 12.50
CA ILE A 216 -0.86 18.63 13.44
C ILE A 216 -1.45 18.50 14.85
N PHE A 217 -2.72 18.90 15.02
CA PHE A 217 -3.53 18.66 16.20
C PHE A 217 -5.02 18.92 15.94
N LYS A 218 -5.88 18.44 16.84
CA LYS A 218 -7.27 18.92 16.93
C LYS A 218 -7.26 20.30 17.57
N ILE A 219 -7.82 21.32 16.90
CA ILE A 219 -7.85 22.69 17.44
C ILE A 219 -8.74 22.71 18.69
N PRO A 220 -8.19 22.93 19.90
CA PRO A 220 -9.00 23.02 21.10
C PRO A 220 -9.71 24.38 21.13
N LYS A 221 -10.88 24.45 21.78
CA LYS A 221 -11.61 25.73 21.96
C LYS A 221 -10.82 26.77 22.78
N ALA A 222 -9.78 26.35 23.52
CA ALA A 222 -8.85 27.22 24.23
C ALA A 222 -7.45 26.59 24.24
N TYR A 223 -6.40 27.38 23.95
CA TYR A 223 -4.99 26.95 23.93
C TYR A 223 -4.17 27.72 24.96
N LYS A 224 -3.21 27.06 25.63
CA LYS A 224 -2.21 27.72 26.49
C LYS A 224 -0.79 27.40 26.01
N LYS A 225 0.08 28.41 26.03
CA LYS A 225 1.51 28.24 25.73
C LYS A 225 2.13 27.21 26.68
N GLY A 226 2.67 26.11 26.13
CA GLY A 226 3.31 25.04 26.90
C GLY A 226 2.56 23.69 26.89
N ASP A 227 1.38 23.62 26.27
CA ASP A 227 0.66 22.35 26.09
C ASP A 227 1.48 21.39 25.20
N SER A 228 1.56 20.12 25.59
CA SER A 228 2.22 19.09 24.77
C SER A 228 1.38 18.82 23.52
N ILE A 229 2.06 18.68 22.38
CA ILE A 229 1.41 18.43 21.10
C ILE A 229 1.47 16.93 20.85
N PRO A 230 0.33 16.22 20.81
CA PRO A 230 0.34 14.84 20.41
C PRO A 230 0.73 14.77 18.93
N ILE A 231 1.75 13.98 18.60
CA ILE A 231 1.99 13.57 17.21
C ILE A 231 0.86 12.60 16.86
N TYR A 232 -0.05 13.05 16.01
CA TYR A 232 -1.15 12.21 15.58
C TYR A 232 -0.68 11.18 14.54
N PRO A 233 -1.30 9.98 14.54
CA PRO A 233 -1.08 9.03 13.46
C PRO A 233 -1.63 9.58 12.13
N VAL A 234 -1.22 8.96 11.03
CA VAL A 234 -1.87 9.18 9.73
C VAL A 234 -3.26 8.56 9.78
N PHE A 235 -4.27 9.35 9.44
CA PHE A 235 -5.65 8.93 9.33
C PHE A 235 -6.05 8.75 7.87
N GLU A 236 -7.04 7.90 7.64
CA GLU A 236 -7.65 7.69 6.32
C GLU A 236 -9.04 8.31 6.28
N ILE A 237 -9.40 8.86 5.13
CA ILE A 237 -10.76 9.28 4.81
C ILE A 237 -11.13 8.82 3.40
N THR A 238 -12.37 8.39 3.22
CA THR A 238 -12.84 7.81 1.96
C THR A 238 -14.03 8.59 1.41
N CYS A 239 -14.02 8.90 0.11
CA CYS A 239 -15.14 9.53 -0.57
C CYS A 239 -15.41 8.89 -1.95
N ARG A 240 -16.54 9.26 -2.57
CA ARG A 240 -17.03 8.73 -3.85
C ARG A 240 -16.90 9.72 -5.00
N SER A 241 -16.93 11.00 -4.69
CA SER A 241 -16.63 12.07 -5.64
C SER A 241 -15.86 13.19 -4.96
N ILE A 242 -15.31 14.07 -5.79
CA ILE A 242 -14.54 15.22 -5.38
C ILE A 242 -15.09 16.45 -6.09
N GLU A 243 -15.36 17.49 -5.33
CA GLU A 243 -15.63 18.82 -5.85
C GLU A 243 -14.45 19.73 -5.55
N GLU A 244 -13.95 20.38 -6.60
CA GLU A 244 -12.83 21.31 -6.50
C GLU A 244 -13.31 22.75 -6.56
N THR A 245 -12.81 23.56 -5.65
CA THR A 245 -13.02 25.01 -5.66
C THR A 245 -11.66 25.72 -5.76
N LYS A 246 -11.68 27.03 -5.97
CA LYS A 246 -10.45 27.85 -5.95
C LYS A 246 -9.71 27.79 -4.60
N HIS A 247 -10.40 27.41 -3.53
CA HIS A 247 -9.88 27.49 -2.16
C HIS A 247 -9.79 26.15 -1.44
N GLY A 248 -10.18 25.05 -2.09
CA GLY A 248 -10.24 23.77 -1.41
C GLY A 248 -10.77 22.60 -2.23
N ILE A 249 -10.77 21.44 -1.59
CA ILE A 249 -11.24 20.15 -2.10
C ILE A 249 -12.31 19.64 -1.14
N THR A 250 -13.47 19.26 -1.67
CA THR A 250 -14.56 18.67 -0.91
C THR A 250 -14.76 17.23 -1.37
N GLY A 251 -14.75 16.29 -0.43
CA GLY A 251 -15.08 14.89 -0.71
C GLY A 251 -16.53 14.59 -0.35
N LEU A 252 -17.27 13.95 -1.26
CA LEU A 252 -18.67 13.60 -1.07
C LEU A 252 -18.90 12.09 -1.05
N ASP A 253 -19.96 11.62 -0.39
CA ASP A 253 -20.43 10.25 -0.45
C ASP A 253 -21.22 9.95 -1.74
N GLU A 254 -21.81 8.75 -1.84
CA GLU A 254 -22.60 8.33 -2.99
C GLU A 254 -23.93 9.09 -3.16
N ASN A 255 -24.40 9.75 -2.11
CA ASN A 255 -25.63 10.55 -2.09
C ASN A 255 -25.34 12.05 -2.24
N GLY A 256 -24.07 12.44 -2.43
CA GLY A 256 -23.64 13.84 -2.50
C GLY A 256 -23.50 14.52 -1.14
N ASN A 257 -23.56 13.79 -0.02
CA ASN A 257 -23.33 14.37 1.30
C ASN A 257 -21.84 14.60 1.52
N LYS A 258 -21.50 15.71 2.17
CA LYS A 258 -20.13 16.07 2.50
C LYS A 258 -19.50 15.11 3.51
N ILE A 259 -18.41 14.47 3.13
CA ILE A 259 -17.56 13.65 4.01
C ILE A 259 -16.43 14.49 4.59
N PHE A 260 -15.82 15.34 3.77
CA PHE A 260 -14.82 16.29 4.23
C PHE A 260 -14.73 17.53 3.35
N GLU A 261 -14.12 18.57 3.91
CA GLU A 261 -13.69 19.77 3.20
C GLU A 261 -12.27 20.13 3.65
N LEU A 262 -11.36 20.22 2.69
CA LEU A 262 -9.98 20.67 2.88
C LEU A 262 -9.85 22.06 2.27
N THR A 263 -9.49 23.06 3.06
CA THR A 263 -9.28 24.43 2.56
C THR A 263 -7.96 25.03 3.02
N ALA A 264 -7.35 25.84 2.16
CA ALA A 264 -6.19 26.66 2.50
C ALA A 264 -6.58 27.96 3.24
N ASP A 265 -7.87 28.30 3.28
CA ASP A 265 -8.36 29.42 4.08
C ASP A 265 -8.49 28.98 5.54
N LEU A 266 -7.54 29.42 6.36
CA LEU A 266 -7.51 29.08 7.78
C LEU A 266 -8.37 30.04 8.61
N GLY A 267 -8.97 31.08 8.00
CA GLY A 267 -9.77 32.09 8.68
C GLY A 267 -9.06 32.68 9.90
N GLU A 268 -9.70 32.60 11.06
CA GLU A 268 -9.14 33.07 12.34
C GLU A 268 -7.91 32.28 12.82
N HIS A 269 -7.63 31.10 12.25
CA HIS A 269 -6.52 30.23 12.66
C HIS A 269 -5.20 30.54 11.92
N GLN A 270 -5.18 31.49 10.99
CA GLN A 270 -4.01 31.80 10.15
C GLN A 270 -2.74 32.09 10.95
N ALA A 271 -2.84 32.94 11.98
CA ALA A 271 -1.70 33.35 12.79
C ALA A 271 -1.15 32.18 13.65
N MET A 272 -2.05 31.34 14.15
CA MET A 272 -1.70 30.14 14.91
C MET A 272 -0.96 29.16 13.99
N ALA A 273 -1.52 28.84 12.82
CA ALA A 273 -0.91 27.90 11.87
C ALA A 273 0.47 28.34 11.39
N ALA A 274 0.66 29.63 11.08
CA ALA A 274 1.96 30.15 10.64
C ALA A 274 3.07 29.95 11.69
N THR A 275 2.73 30.12 12.97
CA THR A 275 3.66 29.86 14.08
C THR A 275 3.99 28.38 14.15
N TRP A 276 2.98 27.52 14.04
CA TRP A 276 3.14 26.08 14.15
C TRP A 276 3.92 25.46 13.02
N ILE A 277 3.63 25.80 11.77
CA ILE A 277 4.33 25.22 10.61
C ILE A 277 5.82 25.49 10.70
N ARG A 278 6.19 26.71 11.10
CA ARG A 278 7.58 27.06 11.34
C ARG A 278 8.23 26.19 12.41
N GLU A 279 7.52 25.88 13.50
CA GLU A 279 8.03 25.00 14.55
C GLU A 279 8.06 23.53 14.11
N PHE A 280 7.01 23.04 13.44
CA PHE A 280 6.84 21.65 13.00
C PHE A 280 7.82 21.25 11.88
N ASP A 281 8.08 22.13 10.91
CA ASP A 281 9.07 21.89 9.84
C ASP A 281 10.49 21.70 10.40
N THR A 282 10.82 22.32 11.54
CA THR A 282 12.09 22.08 12.24
C THR A 282 12.19 20.68 12.86
N TYR A 283 11.07 20.05 13.21
CA TYR A 283 11.05 18.74 13.89
C TYR A 283 10.98 17.56 12.91
N LEU A 284 10.37 17.73 11.74
CA LEU A 284 10.23 16.65 10.75
C LEU A 284 11.39 16.64 9.75
N THR A 285 12.49 16.02 10.16
CA THR A 285 13.53 15.49 9.25
C THR A 285 13.35 13.99 8.97
N VAL A 286 12.24 13.38 9.42
CA VAL A 286 12.13 11.93 9.56
C VAL A 286 10.88 11.42 8.83
N LEU A 287 11.14 10.75 7.70
CA LEU A 287 10.23 10.00 6.80
C LEU A 287 9.18 10.82 6.02
N PRO A 288 9.19 10.77 4.67
CA PRO A 288 8.18 11.46 3.86
C PRO A 288 6.78 10.90 4.12
N PHE A 289 5.79 11.77 4.35
CA PHE A 289 4.37 11.41 4.47
C PHE A 289 3.88 10.45 3.37
N ALA A 290 4.39 10.63 2.14
CA ALA A 290 4.13 9.75 1.00
C ALA A 290 4.53 8.29 1.26
N ALA A 291 5.64 8.04 1.97
CA ALA A 291 6.08 6.69 2.32
C ALA A 291 5.12 6.03 3.33
N ILE A 292 4.62 6.79 4.32
CA ILE A 292 3.66 6.28 5.32
C ILE A 292 2.29 6.00 4.67
N ALA A 293 1.81 6.90 3.81
CA ALA A 293 0.58 6.66 3.05
C ALA A 293 0.73 5.45 2.12
N GLN A 294 1.90 5.28 1.48
CA GLN A 294 2.18 4.10 0.65
C GLN A 294 2.21 2.80 1.46
N THR A 295 2.84 2.76 2.63
CA THR A 295 2.83 1.54 3.46
C THR A 295 1.44 1.19 3.99
N GLN A 296 0.57 2.18 4.25
CA GLN A 296 -0.82 1.95 4.66
C GLN A 296 -1.75 1.55 3.51
N THR A 297 -1.50 2.04 2.29
CA THR A 297 -2.31 1.66 1.10
C THR A 297 -2.03 0.23 0.64
N ILE A 298 -0.80 -0.25 0.80
CA ILE A 298 -0.35 -1.58 0.39
C ILE A 298 -1.31 -2.67 0.92
N PRO A 299 -1.49 -2.88 2.24
CA PRO A 299 -2.42 -3.90 2.78
C PRO A 299 -3.86 -3.76 2.28
N LYS A 300 -4.35 -2.53 2.09
CA LYS A 300 -5.75 -2.28 1.68
C LYS A 300 -6.03 -2.61 0.23
N ARG A 301 -5.03 -2.57 -0.66
CA ARG A 301 -5.19 -3.09 -2.04
C ARG A 301 -5.57 -4.57 -2.03
N THR A 302 -5.03 -5.35 -1.07
CA THR A 302 -5.42 -6.75 -0.84
C THR A 302 -6.84 -6.84 -0.28
N THR A 303 -7.15 -6.09 0.77
CA THR A 303 -8.47 -6.16 1.42
C THR A 303 -9.62 -5.67 0.54
N ILE A 304 -9.42 -4.64 -0.28
CA ILE A 304 -10.45 -4.13 -1.22
C ILE A 304 -10.69 -5.15 -2.34
N ALA A 305 -9.61 -5.75 -2.89
CA ALA A 305 -9.75 -6.79 -3.89
C ALA A 305 -10.44 -8.05 -3.33
N GLN A 306 -10.17 -8.41 -2.07
CA GLN A 306 -10.86 -9.49 -1.35
C GLN A 306 -12.33 -9.16 -1.02
N LEU A 307 -12.62 -7.95 -0.54
CA LEU A 307 -13.99 -7.52 -0.19
C LEU A 307 -14.89 -7.38 -1.41
N ASP A 308 -14.33 -7.01 -2.57
CA ASP A 308 -15.08 -6.96 -3.83
C ASP A 308 -15.41 -8.36 -4.36
N PHE A 309 -14.50 -9.32 -4.16
CA PHE A 309 -14.73 -10.75 -4.46
C PHE A 309 -15.80 -11.37 -3.56
N TYR A 310 -15.70 -11.21 -2.23
CA TYR A 310 -16.71 -11.75 -1.29
C TYR A 310 -18.12 -11.17 -1.50
N LYS A 311 -18.24 -9.97 -2.08
CA LYS A 311 -19.55 -9.39 -2.41
C LYS A 311 -20.13 -9.93 -3.73
N GLN A 312 -19.28 -10.40 -4.65
CA GLN A 312 -19.71 -11.00 -5.91
C GLN A 312 -20.14 -12.46 -5.72
N ASP A 313 -19.39 -13.25 -4.95
CA ASP A 313 -19.72 -14.67 -4.67
C ASP A 313 -20.95 -14.88 -3.77
N ASN A 314 -21.38 -13.85 -3.03
CA ASN A 314 -22.58 -13.90 -2.19
C ASN A 314 -23.82 -13.27 -2.86
N GLN A 315 -23.76 -12.99 -4.18
CA GLN A 315 -24.87 -12.46 -4.98
C GLN A 315 -25.37 -13.44 -6.07
N GLU A 316 -24.84 -14.66 -6.12
CA GLU A 316 -25.37 -15.79 -6.91
C GLU A 316 -26.11 -16.80 -6.01
#